data_AF-A0A147B8K9-F1
#
_entry.id   AF-A0A147B8K9-F1
#
_cell.length_a   1.000
_cell.length_b   1.000
_cell.length_c   1.000
_cell.angle_alpha   90.00
_cell.angle_beta   90.00
_cell.angle_gamma   90.00
#
_symmetry.space_group_name_H-M   'P 1'
#
loop_
_entity.id
_entity.type
_entity.pdbx_description
1 polymer ?
#
loop_
_entity_poly.entity_id
_entity_poly.type
_entity_poly.pdbx_seq_one_letter_code
_entity_poly.pdbx_strand_id
1 'polypeptide(L)'
;YGLCKLEDDLRDGSYVKTYESVMEPLERLVAPLDFAWGALRNLYLTNKTKDIEEAYNKLHFRVQRARAKKFQSLPIYHAVKELLVDKNLYNEMQYQVICKHCLEARLMGTELPLSESEHLGTVLQKITKESETFRQKLSRSTEQFKHNIDGDIAKHLPDSLIRKIAADKLN
;
A
#
# COMPACT_ATOMS: atom_id res chain seq x y z
N TYR A 1 18.00 -1.17 5.36
CA TYR A 1 19.07 -1.94 6.01
C TYR A 1 18.66 -3.38 6.27
N GLY A 2 17.57 -3.67 7.00
CA GLY A 2 17.23 -5.05 7.34
C GLY A 2 16.92 -6.00 6.17
N LEU A 3 16.10 -5.58 5.19
CA LEU A 3 15.77 -6.43 4.04
C LEU A 3 17.01 -6.76 3.19
N CYS A 4 17.84 -5.77 2.88
CA CYS A 4 19.05 -5.98 2.08
C CYS A 4 20.05 -6.91 2.78
N LYS A 5 20.16 -6.82 4.11
CA LYS A 5 20.98 -7.75 4.88
C LYS A 5 20.49 -9.19 4.72
N LEU A 6 19.18 -9.42 4.84
CA LEU A 6 18.60 -10.74 4.62
C LEU A 6 18.81 -11.23 3.17
N GLU A 7 18.73 -10.33 2.18
CA GLU A 7 19.02 -10.68 0.78
C GLU A 7 20.46 -11.15 0.60
N ASP A 8 21.41 -10.50 1.26
CA ASP A 8 22.83 -10.87 1.20
C ASP A 8 23.09 -12.19 1.94
N ASP A 9 22.48 -12.37 3.12
CA ASP A 9 22.56 -13.62 3.89
C ASP A 9 21.99 -14.79 3.07
N LEU A 10 20.86 -14.61 2.35
CA LEU A 10 20.24 -15.66 1.53
C LEU A 10 20.99 -15.97 0.23
N ARG A 11 21.87 -15.07 -0.24
CA ARG A 11 22.76 -15.32 -1.37
C ARG A 11 23.96 -16.16 -0.97
N ASP A 12 24.32 -16.17 0.31
CA ASP A 12 25.34 -17.04 0.85
C ASP A 12 24.82 -18.48 0.89
N GLY A 13 25.49 -19.37 0.14
CA GLY A 13 25.12 -20.79 0.07
C GLY A 13 25.27 -21.54 1.41
N SER A 14 25.96 -20.95 2.39
CA SER A 14 26.08 -21.50 3.74
C SER A 14 24.88 -21.21 4.65
N TYR A 15 23.99 -20.30 4.23
CA TYR A 15 22.83 -19.92 5.02
C TYR A 15 21.77 -21.03 5.04
N VAL A 16 21.49 -21.56 6.23
CA VAL A 16 20.46 -22.59 6.40
C VAL A 16 19.09 -21.96 6.26
N LYS A 17 18.34 -22.37 5.23
CA LYS A 17 17.00 -21.88 4.94
C LYS A 17 15.96 -22.74 5.65
N THR A 18 15.40 -22.20 6.73
CA THR A 18 14.25 -22.76 7.45
C THR A 18 13.12 -21.73 7.46
N TYR A 19 11.94 -22.12 7.93
CA TYR A 19 10.85 -21.17 8.12
C TYR A 19 11.27 -20.02 9.05
N GLU A 20 11.95 -20.33 10.15
CA GLU A 20 12.39 -19.37 11.16
C GLU A 20 13.51 -18.47 10.63
N SER A 21 14.41 -18.98 9.79
CA SER A 21 15.50 -18.16 9.26
C SER A 21 15.08 -17.26 8.10
N VAL A 22 14.03 -17.64 7.35
CA VAL A 22 13.56 -16.86 6.18
C VAL A 22 12.32 -16.01 6.51
N MET A 23 11.29 -16.59 7.11
CA MET A 23 9.98 -15.94 7.26
C MET A 23 9.90 -15.03 8.49
N GLU A 24 10.44 -15.44 9.65
CA GLU A 24 10.39 -14.60 10.85
C GLU A 24 11.12 -13.26 10.70
N PRO A 25 12.31 -13.17 10.07
CA PRO A 25 12.97 -11.89 9.85
C PRO A 25 12.14 -10.98 8.94
N LEU A 26 11.48 -11.52 7.93
CA LEU A 26 10.59 -10.75 7.06
C LEU A 26 9.40 -10.17 7.83
N GLU A 27 8.80 -10.93 8.73
CA GLU A 27 7.71 -10.45 9.59
C GLU A 27 8.21 -9.39 10.57
N ARG A 28 9.34 -9.64 11.23
CA ARG A 28 9.95 -8.72 12.19
C ARG A 28 10.30 -7.37 11.56
N LEU A 29 10.71 -7.36 10.30
CA LEU A 29 11.00 -6.13 9.56
C LEU A 29 9.75 -5.31 9.22
N VAL A 30 8.62 -5.98 9.01
CA VAL A 30 7.37 -5.32 8.60
C VAL A 30 6.52 -4.91 9.81
N ALA A 31 6.59 -5.64 10.92
CA ALA A 31 5.74 -5.42 12.09
C ALA A 31 5.76 -3.97 12.64
N PRO A 32 6.91 -3.28 12.80
CA PRO A 32 6.91 -1.90 13.29
C PRO A 32 6.23 -0.92 12.33
N LEU A 33 6.41 -1.14 11.02
CA LEU A 33 5.77 -0.33 9.98
C LEU A 33 4.25 -0.54 10.00
N ASP A 34 3.80 -1.80 10.11
CA ASP A 34 2.38 -2.13 10.15
C ASP A 34 1.68 -1.58 11.39
N PHE A 35 2.35 -1.66 12.54
CA PHE A 35 1.85 -1.07 13.78
C PHE A 35 1.70 0.46 13.66
N ALA A 36 2.76 1.15 13.24
CA ALA A 36 2.74 2.61 13.09
C ALA A 36 1.72 3.07 12.03
N TRP A 37 1.64 2.35 10.91
CA TRP A 37 0.67 2.64 9.85
C TRP A 37 -0.76 2.37 10.30
N GLY A 38 -1.00 1.31 11.09
CA GLY A 38 -2.29 1.01 11.69
C GLY A 38 -2.76 2.14 12.62
N ALA A 39 -1.86 2.65 13.47
CA ALA A 39 -2.15 3.77 14.36
C ALA A 39 -2.51 5.05 13.57
N LEU A 40 -1.71 5.40 12.55
CA LEU A 40 -1.99 6.57 11.69
C LEU A 40 -3.30 6.41 10.92
N ARG A 41 -3.59 5.21 10.40
CA ARG A 41 -4.86 4.93 9.71
C ARG A 41 -6.05 5.06 10.65
N ASN A 42 -5.94 4.59 11.89
CA ASN A 42 -6.99 4.75 12.89
C ASN A 42 -7.24 6.23 13.17
N LEU A 43 -6.19 7.02 13.41
CA LEU A 43 -6.30 8.46 13.59
C LEU A 43 -6.95 9.15 12.38
N TYR A 44 -6.58 8.77 11.16
CA TYR A 44 -7.19 9.29 9.93
C TYR A 44 -8.70 9.01 9.84
N LEU A 45 -9.16 7.85 10.35
CA LEU A 45 -10.57 7.47 10.30
C LEU A 45 -11.39 8.06 11.46
N THR A 46 -10.80 8.19 12.66
CA THR A 46 -11.53 8.60 13.87
C THR A 46 -11.38 10.07 14.21
N ASN A 47 -10.23 10.67 13.91
CA ASN A 47 -9.91 12.06 14.26
C ASN A 47 -9.14 12.74 13.11
N LYS A 48 -9.85 12.98 12.02
CA LYS A 48 -9.28 13.54 10.79
C LYS A 48 -8.97 15.03 10.93
N THR A 49 -7.80 15.36 11.47
CA THR A 49 -7.22 16.71 11.37
C THR A 49 -6.55 16.91 10.01
N LYS A 50 -6.32 18.17 9.61
CA LYS A 50 -5.64 18.50 8.34
C LYS A 50 -4.24 17.87 8.27
N ASP A 51 -3.47 17.94 9.36
CA ASP A 51 -2.11 17.39 9.43
C ASP A 51 -2.11 15.87 9.27
N ILE A 52 -3.09 15.18 9.87
CA ILE A 52 -3.25 13.72 9.77
C ILE A 52 -3.66 13.33 8.35
N GLU A 53 -4.59 14.06 7.73
CA GLU A 53 -4.98 13.83 6.34
C GLU A 53 -3.81 14.00 5.37
N GLU A 54 -3.05 15.08 5.52
CA GLU A 54 -1.88 15.34 4.68
C GLU A 54 -0.79 14.28 4.88
N ALA A 55 -0.50 13.90 6.13
CA ALA A 55 0.45 12.83 6.45
C ALA A 55 0.01 11.48 5.87
N TYR A 56 -1.27 11.10 6.04
CA TYR A 56 -1.82 9.85 5.51
C TYR A 56 -1.68 9.79 3.99
N ASN A 57 -2.13 10.84 3.29
CA ASN A 57 -2.11 10.90 1.83
C ASN A 57 -0.67 10.86 1.28
N LYS A 58 0.27 11.57 1.90
CA LYS A 58 1.69 11.56 1.50
C LYS A 58 2.37 10.20 1.74
N LEU A 59 2.05 9.53 2.86
CA LEU A 59 2.73 8.31 3.26
C LEU A 59 2.13 7.05 2.65
N HIS A 60 0.84 7.05 2.29
CA HIS A 60 0.12 5.86 1.85
C HIS A 60 0.86 5.04 0.78
N PHE A 61 1.20 5.67 -0.35
CA PHE A 61 1.89 4.97 -1.44
C PHE A 61 3.31 4.52 -1.05
N ARG A 62 4.00 5.27 -0.18
CA ARG A 62 5.33 4.91 0.30
C ARG A 62 5.29 3.66 1.18
N VAL A 63 4.30 3.57 2.06
CA VAL A 63 4.09 2.40 2.93
C VAL A 63 3.71 1.17 2.10
N GLN A 64 2.80 1.32 1.15
CA GLN A 64 2.41 0.21 0.26
C GLN A 64 3.61 -0.30 -0.55
N ARG A 65 4.45 0.60 -1.09
CA ARG A 65 5.68 0.23 -1.78
C ARG A 65 6.69 -0.47 -0.86
N ALA A 66 6.84 0.00 0.38
CA ALA A 66 7.75 -0.61 1.34
C ALA A 66 7.31 -2.04 1.72
N ARG A 67 6.00 -2.25 1.92
CA ARG A 67 5.41 -3.59 2.17
C ARG A 67 5.61 -4.54 1.00
N ALA A 68 5.43 -4.04 -0.22
CA ALA A 68 5.54 -4.84 -1.43
C ALA A 68 6.98 -5.27 -1.75
N LYS A 69 7.99 -4.53 -1.27
CA LYS A 69 9.40 -4.72 -1.63
C LYS A 69 9.92 -6.14 -1.39
N LYS A 70 9.47 -6.81 -0.30
CA LYS A 70 9.90 -8.18 0.01
C LYS A 70 9.51 -9.21 -1.05
N PHE A 71 8.40 -8.97 -1.76
CA PHE A 71 7.89 -9.88 -2.79
C PHE A 71 8.56 -9.69 -4.15
N GLN A 72 9.25 -8.57 -4.35
CA GLN A 72 10.01 -8.25 -5.57
C GLN A 72 11.45 -8.80 -5.53
N SER A 73 11.87 -9.37 -4.40
CA SER A 73 13.24 -9.82 -4.20
C SER A 73 13.41 -11.26 -4.67
N LEU A 74 14.20 -11.46 -5.72
CA LEU A 74 14.51 -12.78 -6.27
C LEU A 74 15.18 -13.73 -5.25
N PRO A 75 16.22 -13.31 -4.49
CA PRO A 75 16.83 -14.18 -3.48
C PRO A 75 15.84 -14.67 -2.43
N ILE A 76 14.97 -13.77 -1.94
CA ILE A 76 13.94 -14.11 -0.97
C ILE A 76 12.92 -15.06 -1.61
N TYR A 77 12.47 -14.75 -2.82
CA TYR A 77 11.51 -15.60 -3.53
C TYR A 77 12.04 -17.03 -3.73
N HIS A 78 13.30 -17.19 -4.14
CA HIS A 78 13.93 -18.50 -4.30
C HIS A 78 14.03 -19.25 -2.97
N ALA A 79 14.47 -18.57 -1.90
CA ALA A 79 14.53 -19.18 -0.57
C ALA A 79 13.16 -19.66 -0.09
N VAL A 80 12.11 -18.86 -0.28
CA VAL A 80 10.73 -19.24 0.08
C VAL A 80 10.21 -20.37 -0.80
N LYS A 81 10.60 -20.42 -2.08
CA LYS A 81 10.24 -21.51 -3.00
C LYS A 81 10.89 -22.84 -2.60
N GLU A 82 12.10 -22.82 -2.04
CA GLU A 82 12.74 -24.00 -1.44
C GLU A 82 11.95 -24.53 -0.23
N LEU A 83 11.37 -23.63 0.60
CA LEU A 83 10.49 -24.04 1.70
C LEU A 83 9.18 -24.69 1.22
N LEU A 84 8.74 -24.44 -0.02
CA LEU A 84 7.51 -25.01 -0.56
C LEU A 84 7.63 -26.51 -0.90
N VAL A 85 8.85 -27.05 -1.02
CA VAL A 85 9.11 -28.40 -1.55
C VAL A 85 8.55 -29.50 -0.64
N ASP A 86 8.66 -29.35 0.68
CA ASP A 86 8.15 -30.34 1.64
C ASP A 86 7.11 -29.74 2.58
N LYS A 87 5.85 -29.94 2.24
CA LYS A 87 4.69 -29.51 3.03
C LYS A 87 4.67 -30.14 4.43
N ASN A 88 5.22 -31.35 4.60
CA ASN A 88 5.12 -32.10 5.86
C ASN A 88 6.02 -31.53 6.96
N LEU A 89 6.96 -30.66 6.62
CA LEU A 89 7.85 -29.98 7.58
C LEU A 89 7.15 -28.87 8.36
N TYR A 90 5.98 -28.41 7.91
CA TYR A 90 5.33 -27.22 8.45
C TYR A 90 3.91 -27.51 8.92
N ASN A 91 3.46 -26.76 9.92
CA ASN A 91 2.04 -26.75 10.26
C ASN A 91 1.23 -26.04 9.15
N GLU A 92 -0.09 -26.21 9.18
CA GLU A 92 -0.98 -25.66 8.15
C GLU A 92 -0.83 -24.14 7.98
N MET A 93 -0.73 -23.40 9.08
CA MET A 93 -0.62 -21.93 9.05
C MET A 93 0.71 -21.48 8.44
N GLN A 94 1.83 -22.11 8.84
CA GLN A 94 3.15 -21.84 8.28
C GLN A 94 3.16 -22.13 6.77
N TYR A 95 2.60 -23.26 6.36
CA TYR A 95 2.51 -23.61 4.94
C TYR A 95 1.65 -22.63 4.14
N GLN A 96 0.53 -22.15 4.71
CA GLN A 96 -0.29 -21.11 4.09
C GLN A 96 0.48 -19.78 3.94
N VAL A 97 1.28 -19.40 4.93
CA VAL A 97 2.11 -18.19 4.88
C VAL A 97 3.18 -18.29 3.79
N ILE A 98 3.84 -19.45 3.65
CA ILE A 98 4.78 -19.73 2.53
C ILE A 98 4.05 -19.61 1.19
N CYS A 99 2.92 -20.31 1.02
CA CYS A 99 2.12 -20.28 -0.21
C CYS A 99 1.71 -18.85 -0.60
N LYS A 100 1.21 -18.09 0.38
CA LYS A 100 0.82 -16.69 0.19
C LYS A 100 2.00 -15.86 -0.29
N HIS A 101 3.18 -16.01 0.33
CA HIS A 101 4.35 -15.26 -0.06
C HIS A 101 4.76 -15.56 -1.51
N CYS A 102 4.81 -16.83 -1.91
CA CYS A 102 5.10 -17.21 -3.29
C CYS A 102 4.06 -16.64 -4.28
N LEU A 103 2.78 -16.67 -3.93
CA LEU A 103 1.73 -16.11 -4.77
C LEU A 103 1.90 -14.60 -4.97
N GLU A 104 2.14 -13.85 -3.88
CA GLU A 104 2.36 -12.40 -3.94
C GLU A 104 3.58 -12.06 -4.81
N ALA A 105 4.69 -12.79 -4.67
CA ALA A 105 5.87 -12.60 -5.52
C ALA A 105 5.56 -12.83 -7.01
N ARG A 106 4.76 -13.85 -7.33
CA ARG A 106 4.33 -14.13 -8.71
C ARG A 106 3.43 -13.04 -9.26
N LEU A 107 2.48 -12.54 -8.46
CA LEU A 107 1.61 -11.42 -8.83
C LEU A 107 2.39 -10.12 -9.06
N MET A 108 3.53 -9.97 -8.39
CA MET A 108 4.45 -8.83 -8.60
C MET A 108 5.37 -9.01 -9.83
N GLY A 109 5.28 -10.13 -10.54
CA GLY A 109 6.03 -10.39 -11.76
C GLY A 109 7.43 -10.98 -11.54
N THR A 110 7.75 -11.50 -10.35
CA THR A 110 9.10 -12.00 -10.03
C THR A 110 9.55 -13.19 -10.89
N GLU A 111 8.62 -13.97 -11.46
CA GLU A 111 8.92 -15.09 -12.36
C GLU A 111 8.95 -14.71 -13.85
N LEU A 112 8.69 -13.45 -14.21
CA LEU A 112 8.62 -13.05 -15.61
C LEU A 112 10.01 -13.04 -16.28
N PRO A 113 10.12 -13.40 -17.56
CA PRO A 113 11.31 -13.14 -18.36
C PRO A 113 11.68 -11.66 -18.36
N LEU A 114 12.96 -11.34 -18.56
CA LEU A 114 13.45 -9.96 -18.51
C LEU A 114 12.66 -9.01 -19.43
N SER A 115 12.36 -9.43 -20.67
CA SER A 115 11.59 -8.64 -21.63
C SER A 115 10.16 -8.34 -21.15
N GLU A 116 9.50 -9.31 -20.52
CA GLU A 116 8.15 -9.16 -19.96
C GLU A 116 8.16 -8.32 -18.68
N SER A 117 9.20 -8.45 -17.86
CA SER A 117 9.41 -7.63 -16.66
C SER A 117 9.62 -6.15 -17.02
N GLU A 118 10.41 -5.85 -18.04
CA GLU A 118 10.58 -4.48 -18.55
C GLU A 118 9.27 -3.90 -19.10
N HIS A 119 8.52 -4.72 -19.83
CA HIS A 119 7.20 -4.34 -20.32
C HIS A 119 6.22 -4.05 -19.18
N LEU A 120 6.15 -4.93 -18.17
CA LEU A 120 5.35 -4.74 -16.96
C LEU A 120 5.73 -3.44 -16.25
N GLY A 121 7.03 -3.17 -16.09
CA GLY A 121 7.52 -1.92 -15.50
C GLY A 121 7.03 -0.69 -16.25
N THR A 122 7.09 -0.72 -17.58
CA THR A 122 6.58 0.37 -18.44
C THR A 122 5.07 0.57 -18.30
N VAL A 123 4.30 -0.52 -18.26
CA VAL A 123 2.84 -0.49 -18.09
C VAL A 123 2.48 0.08 -16.71
N LEU A 124 3.15 -0.35 -15.64
CA LEU A 124 2.91 0.13 -14.28
C LEU A 124 3.23 1.62 -14.13
N GLN A 125 4.30 2.11 -14.78
CA GLN A 125 4.61 3.54 -14.82
C GLN A 125 3.50 4.33 -15.52
N LYS A 126 2.99 3.82 -16.65
CA LYS A 126 1.85 4.44 -17.36
C LYS A 126 0.60 4.48 -16.48
N ILE A 127 0.23 3.38 -15.84
CA ILE A 127 -0.94 3.31 -14.94
C ILE A 127 -0.79 4.31 -13.80
N THR A 128 0.40 4.43 -13.21
CA THR A 128 0.67 5.38 -12.12
C THR A 128 0.45 6.82 -12.59
N LYS A 129 1.02 7.18 -13.74
CA LYS A 129 0.87 8.52 -14.34
C LYS A 129 -0.58 8.86 -14.66
N GLU A 130 -1.32 7.94 -15.28
CA GLU A 130 -2.73 8.16 -15.62
C GLU A 130 -3.61 8.24 -14.37
N SER A 131 -3.33 7.44 -13.34
CA SER A 131 -4.03 7.49 -12.05
C SER A 131 -3.83 8.82 -11.33
N GLU A 132 -2.60 9.35 -11.33
CA GLU A 132 -2.30 10.67 -10.78
C GLU A 132 -3.01 11.79 -11.56
N THR A 133 -2.95 11.72 -12.89
CA THR A 133 -3.64 12.67 -13.77
C THR A 133 -5.15 12.66 -13.53
N PHE A 134 -5.75 11.48 -13.39
CA PHE A 134 -7.17 11.33 -13.08
C PHE A 134 -7.53 11.96 -11.73
N ARG A 135 -6.75 11.67 -10.67
CA ARG A 135 -6.98 12.27 -9.34
C ARG A 135 -6.89 13.80 -9.36
N GLN A 136 -5.90 14.34 -10.07
CA GLN A 136 -5.74 15.79 -10.22
C GLN A 136 -6.93 16.42 -10.96
N LYS A 137 -7.38 15.81 -12.06
CA LYS A 137 -8.56 16.27 -12.81
C LYS A 137 -9.82 16.24 -11.94
N LEU A 138 -10.04 15.14 -11.21
CA LEU A 138 -11.17 15.00 -10.29
C LEU A 138 -11.15 16.09 -9.22
N SER A 139 -10.01 16.32 -8.54
CA SER A 139 -9.87 17.38 -7.52
C SER A 139 -10.25 18.74 -8.11
N ARG A 140 -9.68 19.09 -9.27
CA ARG A 140 -9.98 20.36 -9.95
C ARG A 140 -11.45 20.49 -10.33
N SER A 141 -12.07 19.45 -10.87
CA SER A 141 -13.49 19.48 -11.23
C SER A 141 -14.39 19.61 -10.00
N THR A 142 -14.05 18.95 -8.89
CA THR A 142 -14.77 19.09 -7.62
C THR A 142 -14.61 20.49 -7.03
N GLU A 143 -13.41 21.08 -7.08
CA GLU A 143 -13.15 22.45 -6.61
C GLU A 143 -13.81 23.53 -7.47
N GLN A 144 -13.92 23.29 -8.78
CA GLN A 144 -14.58 24.19 -9.72
C GLN A 144 -16.10 24.17 -9.60
N PHE A 145 -16.68 23.07 -9.11
CA PHE A 145 -18.13 22.96 -8.96
C PHE A 145 -18.64 23.97 -7.94
N LYS A 146 -19.34 24.99 -8.43
CA LYS A 146 -20.05 25.99 -7.64
C LYS A 146 -21.43 26.17 -8.25
N HIS A 147 -22.45 26.21 -7.40
CA HIS A 147 -23.82 26.45 -7.82
C HIS A 147 -24.42 27.53 -6.92
N ASN A 148 -24.83 28.64 -7.52
CA ASN A 148 -25.54 29.71 -6.80
C ASN A 148 -26.99 29.30 -6.65
N ILE A 149 -27.52 29.40 -5.43
CA ILE A 149 -28.90 29.03 -5.09
C ILE A 149 -29.60 30.28 -4.57
N ASP A 150 -30.59 30.75 -5.32
CA ASP A 150 -31.42 31.91 -4.97
C ASP A 150 -32.91 31.53 -4.93
N GLY A 151 -33.73 32.38 -4.29
CA GLY A 151 -35.19 32.29 -4.36
C GLY A 151 -35.83 31.20 -3.47
N ASP A 152 -36.96 30.65 -3.93
CA ASP A 152 -37.81 29.75 -3.13
C ASP A 152 -37.12 28.43 -2.74
N ILE A 153 -36.15 27.97 -3.52
CA ILE A 153 -35.40 26.73 -3.22
C ILE A 153 -34.66 26.86 -1.88
N ALA A 154 -34.12 28.04 -1.58
CA ALA A 154 -33.42 28.29 -0.32
C ALA A 154 -34.37 28.24 0.90
N LYS A 155 -35.66 28.59 0.73
CA LYS A 155 -36.66 28.59 1.82
C LYS A 155 -37.00 27.19 2.33
N HIS A 156 -36.76 26.16 1.52
CA HIS A 156 -37.01 24.76 1.89
C HIS A 156 -35.79 24.06 2.50
N LEU A 157 -34.64 24.74 2.58
CA LEU A 157 -33.43 24.20 3.19
C LEU A 157 -33.45 24.42 4.71
N PRO A 158 -32.88 23.50 5.51
CA PRO A 158 -32.72 23.72 6.94
C PRO A 158 -31.82 24.92 7.23
N ASP A 159 -32.18 25.75 8.23
CA ASP A 159 -31.40 26.93 8.64
C ASP A 159 -29.93 26.63 8.97
N SER A 160 -29.63 25.41 9.44
CA SER A 160 -28.27 24.97 9.74
C SER A 160 -27.43 24.78 8.47
N LEU A 161 -28.05 24.38 7.37
CA LEU A 161 -27.40 24.25 6.06
C LEU A 161 -27.23 25.63 5.41
N ILE A 162 -28.28 26.45 5.42
CA ILE A 162 -28.24 27.83 4.90
C ILE A 162 -27.08 28.61 5.53
N ARG A 163 -26.94 28.57 6.86
CA ARG A 163 -25.82 29.21 7.57
C ARG A 163 -24.43 28.71 7.16
N LYS A 164 -24.30 27.44 6.73
CA LYS A 164 -23.02 26.87 6.30
C LYS A 164 -22.66 27.24 4.85
N ILE A 165 -23.66 27.45 4.00
CA ILE A 165 -23.46 27.69 2.55
C ILE A 165 -23.62 29.16 2.14
N ALA A 166 -24.14 30.02 3.02
CA ALA A 166 -24.32 31.44 2.76
C ALA A 166 -22.98 32.12 2.42
N ALA A 167 -22.99 32.92 1.36
CA ALA A 167 -21.83 33.72 0.94
C ALA A 167 -21.48 34.80 1.97
N ASP A 168 -22.51 35.42 2.56
CA ASP A 168 -22.38 36.36 3.68
C ASP A 168 -22.41 35.59 5.01
N LYS A 169 -21.22 35.33 5.55
CA LYS A 169 -21.09 34.90 6.95
C LYS A 169 -21.34 36.13 7.83
N LEU A 170 -22.59 36.35 8.21
CA LEU A 170 -22.90 37.32 9.26
C LEU A 170 -22.11 36.93 10.52
N ASN A 171 -21.22 37.83 10.95
CA ASN A 171 -20.50 37.75 12.23
C ASN A 171 -21.48 37.66 13.40
#